data_AF-A0A841K251-F1
#
_entry.id   AF-A0A841K251-F1
#
_cell.length_a   1.000
_cell.length_b   1.000
_cell.length_c   1.000
_cell.angle_alpha   90.00
_cell.angle_beta   90.00
_cell.angle_gamma   90.00
#
_symmetry.space_group_name_H-M   'P 1'
#
loop_
_entity.id
_entity.type
_entity.pdbx_description
1 polymer ?
#
loop_
_entity_poly.entity_id
_entity_poly.type
_entity_poly.pdbx_seq_one_letter_code
_entity_poly.pdbx_strand_id
1 'polypeptide(L)'
;MSSTPVPFGHGYAEIPLGRSKGKPIKSIHVYQLEEALNIDLEFEDKSMIEMIFRIGVSASVKLLENKDGDYHVRQNIKPKLRPTRRE
;
A
#
# COMPACT_ATOMS: atom_id res chain seq x y z
N MET A 1 22.52 27.89 1.89
CA MET A 1 21.48 26.95 1.42
C MET A 1 21.12 26.06 2.59
N SER A 2 19.92 26.16 3.17
CA SER A 2 19.49 25.32 4.28
C SER A 2 18.82 24.06 3.72
N SER A 3 19.50 22.92 3.79
CA SER A 3 18.87 21.62 3.58
C SER A 3 18.03 21.30 4.81
N THR A 4 16.75 21.66 4.78
CA THR A 4 15.81 21.20 5.82
C THR A 4 15.74 19.68 5.72
N PRO A 5 16.15 18.92 6.76
CA PRO A 5 16.08 17.46 6.70
C PRO A 5 14.62 17.05 6.57
N VAL A 6 14.33 16.15 5.63
CA VAL A 6 13.01 15.52 5.53
C VAL A 6 12.73 14.86 6.87
N PRO A 7 11.60 15.17 7.54
CA PRO A 7 11.32 14.60 8.85
C PRO A 7 11.15 13.09 8.71
N PHE A 8 12.01 12.34 9.41
CA PHE A 8 11.88 10.90 9.57
C PHE A 8 11.02 10.63 10.81
N GLY A 9 10.01 9.76 10.67
CA GLY A 9 9.12 9.40 11.76
C GLY A 9 8.48 8.05 11.49
N HIS A 10 8.50 7.17 12.49
CA HIS A 10 7.72 5.94 12.48
C HIS A 10 6.39 6.26 13.15
N GLY A 11 5.33 6.40 12.36
CA GLY A 11 3.97 6.58 12.85
C GLY A 11 3.23 5.24 12.81
N TYR A 12 2.81 4.75 13.97
CA TYR A 12 1.87 3.62 14.06
C TYR A 12 0.49 4.17 14.41
N ALA A 13 -0.51 3.86 13.59
CA ALA A 13 -1.90 4.17 13.86
C ALA A 13 -2.72 2.88 13.76
N GLU A 14 -3.36 2.50 14.86
CA GLU A 14 -4.32 1.40 14.88
C GLU A 14 -5.67 1.92 14.39
N ILE A 15 -5.90 1.86 13.09
CA ILE A 15 -7.18 2.24 12.47
C ILE A 15 -8.07 0.99 12.54
N PRO A 16 -9.29 1.02 13.09
CA PRO A 16 -10.19 -0.13 13.01
C PRO A 16 -10.57 -0.36 11.55
N LEU A 17 -10.06 -1.45 11.00
CA LEU A 17 -10.16 -1.73 9.58
C LEU A 17 -11.45 -2.47 9.32
N GLY A 18 -12.37 -1.82 8.63
CA GLY A 18 -13.62 -2.44 8.21
C GLY A 18 -13.40 -3.59 7.23
N ARG A 19 -14.43 -3.91 6.46
CA ARG A 19 -14.37 -4.95 5.42
C ARG A 19 -14.00 -4.35 4.07
N SER A 20 -13.10 -4.98 3.33
CA SER A 20 -12.89 -4.72 1.89
C SER A 20 -13.33 -5.95 1.10
N LYS A 21 -14.30 -5.78 0.19
CA LYS A 21 -14.96 -6.88 -0.54
C LYS A 21 -15.45 -8.03 0.38
N GLY A 22 -15.93 -7.68 1.57
CA GLY A 22 -16.42 -8.63 2.57
C GLY A 22 -15.34 -9.30 3.43
N LYS A 23 -14.06 -9.15 3.10
CA LYS A 23 -12.95 -9.71 3.87
C LYS A 23 -12.56 -8.77 5.02
N PRO A 24 -12.43 -9.29 6.25
CA PRO A 24 -11.90 -8.52 7.38
C PRO A 24 -10.42 -8.22 7.14
N ILE A 25 -10.04 -6.96 7.35
CA ILE A 25 -8.66 -6.53 7.26
C ILE A 25 -8.04 -6.69 8.65
N LYS A 26 -6.91 -7.38 8.72
CA LYS A 26 -6.18 -7.70 9.94
C LYS A 26 -5.25 -6.55 10.35
N SER A 27 -4.53 -5.97 9.40
CA SER A 27 -3.59 -4.86 9.66
C SER A 27 -3.40 -3.95 8.44
N ILE A 28 -2.99 -2.70 8.71
CA ILE A 28 -2.41 -1.79 7.73
C ILE A 28 -1.00 -1.47 8.17
N HIS A 29 -0.04 -1.62 7.26
CA HIS A 29 1.31 -1.13 7.44
C HIS A 29 1.54 0.04 6.48
N VAL A 30 1.92 1.19 7.02
CA VAL A 30 2.28 2.37 6.23
C VAL A 30 3.73 2.72 6.56
N TYR A 31 4.58 2.76 5.55
CA TYR A 31 5.98 3.13 5.72
C TYR A 31 6.50 3.84 4.49
N GLN A 32 7.46 4.72 4.70
CA GLN A 32 8.09 5.51 3.65
C GLN A 32 9.53 5.05 3.48
N LEU A 33 9.91 4.76 2.23
CA LEU A 33 11.28 4.58 1.77
C LEU A 33 11.73 5.85 1.04
N GLU A 34 13.03 5.97 0.72
CA GLU A 34 13.62 7.20 0.14
C GLU A 34 12.83 7.77 -1.06
N GLU A 35 12.27 6.92 -1.91
CA GLU A 35 11.57 7.32 -3.13
C GLU A 35 10.10 6.87 -3.19
N ALA A 36 9.58 6.24 -2.13
CA ALA A 36 8.28 5.60 -2.17
C ALA A 36 7.51 5.65 -0.85
N LEU A 37 6.19 5.81 -0.94
CA LEU A 37 5.26 5.52 0.14
C LEU A 37 4.65 4.14 -0.11
N ASN A 38 4.79 3.25 0.86
CA ASN A 38 4.25 1.90 0.82
C ASN A 38 3.06 1.79 1.78
N ILE A 39 2.01 1.11 1.32
CA ILE A 39 0.82 0.79 2.11
C ILE A 39 0.49 -0.68 1.87
N ASP A 40 0.60 -1.50 2.91
CA ASP A 40 0.29 -2.92 2.87
C ASP A 40 -0.96 -3.19 3.72
N LEU A 41 -1.95 -3.86 3.12
CA LEU A 41 -3.20 -4.28 3.77
C LEU A 41 -3.19 -5.80 3.93
N GLU A 42 -3.05 -6.32 5.15
CA GLU A 42 -3.16 -7.76 5.41
C GLU A 42 -4.61 -8.12 5.76
N PHE A 43 -5.10 -9.24 5.24
CA PHE A 43 -6.41 -9.80 5.54
C PHE A 43 -6.30 -11.03 6.45
N GLU A 44 -7.36 -11.36 7.19
CA GLU A 44 -7.40 -12.55 8.06
C GLU A 44 -7.17 -13.87 7.29
N ASP A 45 -7.49 -13.91 6.00
CA ASP A 45 -7.24 -15.07 5.13
C ASP A 45 -5.80 -15.16 4.62
N LYS A 46 -4.89 -14.36 5.19
CA LYS A 46 -3.48 -14.23 4.83
C LYS A 46 -3.23 -13.71 3.41
N SER A 47 -4.26 -13.21 2.71
CA SER A 47 -4.02 -12.39 1.51
C SER A 47 -3.54 -11.00 1.92
N MET A 48 -2.83 -10.33 1.01
CA MET A 48 -2.32 -8.98 1.25
C MET A 48 -2.46 -8.12 0.01
N ILE A 49 -2.80 -6.84 0.16
CA ILE A 49 -2.69 -5.85 -0.92
C ILE A 49 -1.49 -4.95 -0.62
N GLU A 50 -0.49 -4.98 -1.49
CA GLU A 50 0.66 -4.07 -1.47
C GLU A 50 0.38 -2.89 -2.42
N MET A 51 0.52 -1.67 -1.94
CA MET A 51 0.41 -0.45 -2.72
C MET A 51 1.68 0.38 -2.56
N ILE A 52 2.34 0.73 -3.67
CA ILE A 52 3.57 1.53 -3.65
C ILE A 52 3.36 2.76 -4.52
N PHE A 53 3.50 3.94 -3.92
CA PHE A 53 3.40 5.24 -4.56
C PHE A 53 4.80 5.84 -4.67
N ARG A 54 5.31 6.03 -5.89
CA ARG A 54 6.65 6.56 -6.14
C ARG A 54 6.57 8.02 -6.59
N ILE A 55 7.50 8.86 -6.12
CA ILE A 55 7.60 10.25 -6.54
C ILE A 55 7.94 10.28 -8.04
N GLY A 56 7.18 11.02 -8.85
CA GLY A 56 7.40 11.16 -10.29
C GLY A 56 6.98 9.96 -11.17
N VAL A 57 6.42 8.89 -10.60
CA VAL A 57 5.98 7.67 -11.32
C VAL A 57 4.54 7.28 -10.92
N SER A 58 3.93 6.37 -11.67
CA SER A 58 2.65 5.77 -11.33
C SER A 58 2.70 4.89 -10.07
N ALA A 59 1.57 4.78 -9.38
CA ALA A 59 1.39 3.83 -8.30
C ALA A 59 1.42 2.38 -8.83
N SER A 60 1.92 1.44 -8.03
CA SER A 60 1.80 0.00 -8.29
C SER A 60 0.97 -0.65 -7.20
N VAL A 61 -0.01 -1.46 -7.58
CA VAL A 61 -0.84 -2.21 -6.64
C VAL A 61 -0.73 -3.71 -6.95
N LYS A 62 -0.45 -4.53 -5.95
CA LYS A 62 -0.37 -5.99 -6.08
C LYS A 62 -1.26 -6.66 -5.05
N LEU A 63 -1.92 -7.74 -5.47
CA LEU A 63 -2.53 -8.70 -4.56
C LEU A 63 -1.53 -9.84 -4.36
N LEU A 64 -1.17 -10.07 -3.12
CA LEU A 64 -0.27 -11.12 -2.66
C LEU A 64 -1.08 -12.21 -1.94
N GLU A 65 -0.56 -13.43 -2.00
CA GLU A 65 -1.06 -14.57 -1.23
C GLU A 65 0.09 -15.15 -0.40
N ASN A 66 -0.16 -15.43 0.89
CA ASN A 66 0.79 -16.13 1.73
C ASN A 66 0.72 -17.63 1.44
N LYS A 67 1.86 -18.22 1.04
CA LYS A 67 2.06 -19.66 0.92
C LYS A 67 3.18 -20.05 1.86
N ASP A 68 2.83 -20.79 2.91
CA ASP A 68 3.78 -21.35 3.87
C ASP A 68 4.74 -20.33 4.52
N GLY A 69 4.26 -19.10 4.73
CA GLY A 69 5.05 -18.01 5.31
C GLY A 69 5.54 -16.99 4.29
N ASP A 70 5.56 -17.34 3.00
CA ASP A 70 6.09 -16.48 1.93
C ASP A 70 4.98 -15.83 1.09
N TYR A 71 5.10 -14.52 0.89
CA TYR A 71 4.16 -13.76 0.05
C TYR A 71 4.50 -13.85 -1.42
N HIS A 72 3.55 -14.31 -2.23
CA HIS A 72 3.68 -14.45 -3.67
C HIS A 72 2.72 -13.51 -4.39
N VAL A 73 3.15 -12.94 -5.53
CA VAL A 73 2.28 -12.09 -6.35
C VAL A 73 1.21 -12.94 -7.02
N ARG A 74 -0.03 -12.79 -6.57
CA ARG A 74 -1.20 -13.42 -7.19
C ARG A 74 -1.71 -12.61 -8.37
N GLN A 75 -1.75 -11.29 -8.23
CA GLN A 75 -2.28 -10.41 -9.27
C GLN A 75 -1.65 -9.02 -9.21
N ASN A 76 -1.22 -8.49 -10.36
CA ASN A 76 -0.91 -7.08 -10.51
C ASN A 76 -2.20 -6.30 -10.82
N ILE A 77 -2.51 -5.30 -10.01
CA ILE A 77 -3.68 -4.43 -10.18
C ILE A 77 -3.19 -3.13 -10.81
N LYS A 78 -3.55 -2.89 -12.06
CA LYS A 78 -3.27 -1.58 -12.69
C LYS A 78 -4.13 -0.51 -12.01
N PRO A 79 -3.54 0.57 -11.48
CA PRO A 79 -4.33 1.69 -11.01
C PRO A 79 -5.15 2.21 -12.18
N LYS A 80 -6.46 2.39 -11.98
CA LYS A 80 -7.27 3.09 -12.96
C LYS A 80 -6.90 4.56 -12.89
N LEU A 81 -6.22 5.07 -13.92
CA LEU A 81 -6.15 6.50 -14.14
C LEU A 81 -7.61 6.96 -14.31
N ARG A 82 -8.11 7.83 -13.43
CA ARG A 82 -9.38 8.49 -13.71
C ARG A 82 -9.21 9.20 -15.06
N PRO A 83 -10.14 9.05 -16.02
CA PRO A 83 -10.12 9.92 -17.18
C PRO A 83 -10.19 11.35 -16.65
N THR A 84 -9.21 12.17 -17.00
CA THR A 84 -9.26 13.61 -16.80
C THR A 84 -10.55 14.06 -17.47
N ARG A 85 -11.49 14.57 -16.67
CA ARG A 85 -12.67 15.25 -17.19
C ARG A 85 -12.10 16.43 -17.99
N ARG A 86 -12.07 16.32 -19.34
CA ARG A 86 -11.90 17.50 -20.17
C ARG A 86 -13.16 18.33 -19.93
N GLU A 87 -12.93 19.55 -19.46
CA GLU A 87 -13.96 20.59 -19.27
C GLU A 87 -14.79 20.80 -20.53
#